data_AF-A0A3D5MU06-F1
#
_entry.id   AF-A0A3D5MU06-F1
#
_cell.length_a   1.000
_cell.length_b   1.000
_cell.length_c   1.000
_cell.angle_alpha   90.00
_cell.angle_beta   90.00
_cell.angle_gamma   90.00
#
_symmetry.space_group_name_H-M   'P 1'
#
loop_
_entity.id
_entity.type
_entity.pdbx_description
1 polymer ?
#
loop_
_entity_poly.entity_id
_entity_poly.type
_entity_poly.pdbx_seq_one_letter_code
_entity_poly.pdbx_strand_id
1 'polypeptide(L)'
;MKFRKTPTEKRNTYIYYGESGKIEITPGKDGVTEIDIKQLYSYDDAEVYNNIKNSRAKSTDEEKKNIKEWEELHPGEKAPRNWNISIDAAIDGEGSAQDKSKVLESAYYSIHEEESLELEILHDIITTLSDEQQLLYKKIILEGYSNTEIAKAEGVSVTAVSKRMKRIYEHIKRGFQKKLS
;
A
#
# COMPACT_ATOMS: atom_id res chain seq x y z
N MET A 1 11.22 10.24 -12.75
CA MET A 1 12.59 10.31 -12.19
C MET A 1 13.21 8.92 -12.28
N LYS A 2 14.44 8.78 -12.77
CA LYS A 2 15.09 7.46 -12.86
C LYS A 2 15.75 7.08 -11.52
N PHE A 3 15.42 5.92 -10.97
CA PHE A 3 16.04 5.38 -9.74
C PHE A 3 16.84 4.10 -9.97
N ARG A 4 16.86 3.60 -11.20
CA ARG A 4 17.59 2.40 -11.58
C ARG A 4 18.43 2.69 -12.81
N LYS A 5 19.66 2.16 -12.78
CA LYS A 5 20.58 2.25 -13.90
C LYS A 5 20.13 1.32 -15.02
N THR A 6 20.40 1.71 -16.25
CA THR A 6 20.22 0.81 -17.39
C THR A 6 21.20 -0.38 -17.27
N PRO A 7 20.75 -1.64 -17.34
CA PRO A 7 21.62 -2.81 -17.30
C PRO A 7 22.70 -2.75 -18.37
N THR A 8 23.91 -3.23 -18.07
CA THR A 8 25.06 -3.18 -18.99
C THR A 8 24.77 -3.83 -20.34
N GLU A 9 24.04 -4.95 -20.35
CA GLU A 9 23.64 -5.68 -21.56
C GLU A 9 22.80 -4.85 -22.53
N LYS A 10 22.10 -3.83 -22.02
CA LYS A 10 21.24 -2.93 -22.80
C LYS A 10 21.95 -1.64 -23.21
N ARG A 11 23.26 -1.50 -22.96
CA ARG A 11 24.02 -0.25 -23.23
C ARG A 11 24.69 -0.20 -24.60
N ASN A 12 24.33 -1.10 -25.52
CA ASN A 12 24.91 -1.16 -26.87
C ASN A 12 24.38 -0.06 -27.80
N THR A 13 23.14 0.38 -27.58
CA THR A 13 22.48 1.47 -28.30
C THR A 13 21.80 2.38 -27.28
N TYR A 14 21.65 3.66 -27.58
CA TYR A 14 20.97 4.60 -26.70
C TYR A 14 19.67 5.08 -27.36
N ILE A 15 18.57 5.09 -26.62
CA ILE A 15 17.29 5.60 -27.10
C ILE A 15 17.02 6.92 -26.39
N TYR A 16 16.94 8.00 -27.18
CA TYR A 16 16.53 9.31 -26.71
C TYR A 16 15.05 9.54 -27.02
N TYR A 17 14.29 10.01 -26.04
CA TYR A 17 12.88 10.36 -26.20
C TYR A 17 12.73 11.87 -26.16
N GLY A 18 12.48 12.49 -27.31
CA GLY A 18 12.22 13.93 -27.44
C GLY A 18 10.76 14.23 -27.81
N GLU A 19 10.42 15.51 -27.95
CA GLU A 19 9.06 15.95 -28.35
C GLU A 19 8.63 15.39 -29.72
N SER A 20 9.58 15.17 -30.63
CA SER A 20 9.34 14.63 -31.97
C SER A 20 9.26 13.10 -32.03
N GLY A 21 9.38 12.41 -30.90
CA GLY A 21 9.39 10.94 -30.81
C GLY A 21 10.72 10.35 -30.36
N LYS A 22 10.86 9.04 -30.54
CA LYS A 22 12.07 8.29 -30.14
C LYS A 22 13.14 8.34 -31.24
N ILE A 23 14.39 8.58 -30.83
CA ILE A 23 15.57 8.57 -31.68
C ILE A 23 16.51 7.48 -31.17
N GLU A 24 16.86 6.55 -32.03
CA GLU A 24 17.82 5.49 -31.70
C GLU A 24 19.23 5.89 -32.15
N ILE A 25 20.14 5.92 -31.20
CA ILE A 25 21.55 6.27 -31.36
C ILE A 25 22.37 4.99 -31.32
N THR A 26 22.92 4.62 -32.47
CA THR A 26 23.75 3.43 -32.67
C THR A 26 25.19 3.82 -32.96
N PRO A 27 26.20 3.10 -32.44
CA PRO A 27 27.59 3.42 -32.72
C PRO A 27 27.88 3.23 -34.23
N GLY A 28 28.70 4.11 -34.81
CA GLY A 28 29.08 4.11 -36.22
C GLY A 28 28.10 4.81 -37.16
N LYS A 29 26.96 5.29 -36.67
CA LYS A 29 25.98 6.07 -37.44
C LYS A 29 26.11 7.56 -37.10
N ASP A 30 26.03 8.42 -38.10
CA ASP A 30 26.08 9.89 -37.95
C ASP A 30 27.31 10.41 -37.15
N GLY A 31 28.42 9.68 -37.20
CA GLY A 31 29.67 10.04 -36.51
C GLY A 31 29.72 9.69 -35.01
N VAL A 32 28.70 9.00 -34.48
CA VAL A 32 28.63 8.60 -33.07
C VAL A 32 29.56 7.43 -32.79
N THR A 33 30.36 7.52 -31.73
CA THR A 33 31.27 6.48 -31.26
C THR A 33 30.71 5.72 -30.05
N GLU A 34 31.32 4.59 -29.71
CA GLU A 34 31.00 3.85 -28.48
C GLU A 34 31.25 4.68 -27.21
N ILE A 35 32.22 5.60 -27.27
CA ILE A 35 32.55 6.51 -26.16
C ILE A 35 31.37 7.46 -25.91
N ASP A 36 30.71 7.93 -26.96
CA ASP A 36 29.56 8.84 -26.85
C ASP A 36 28.37 8.15 -26.18
N ILE A 37 28.09 6.89 -26.56
CA ILE A 37 27.02 6.08 -25.92
C ILE A 37 27.33 5.82 -24.45
N LYS A 38 28.59 5.49 -24.13
CA LYS A 38 29.04 5.31 -22.75
C LYS A 38 28.89 6.59 -21.94
N GLN A 39 29.17 7.74 -22.55
CA GLN A 39 29.05 9.04 -21.91
C GLN A 39 27.59 9.42 -21.64
N LEU A 40 26.67 9.14 -22.58
CA LEU A 40 25.23 9.30 -22.38
C LEU A 40 24.73 8.46 -21.19
N TYR A 41 25.10 7.17 -21.13
CA TYR A 41 24.76 6.33 -19.98
C TYR A 41 25.44 6.78 -18.68
N SER A 42 26.60 7.44 -18.75
CA SER A 42 27.23 8.04 -17.57
C SER A 42 26.41 9.22 -17.03
N TYR A 43 25.77 10.01 -17.90
CA TYR A 43 24.87 11.08 -17.47
C TYR A 43 23.59 10.52 -16.84
N ASP A 44 22.97 9.53 -17.48
CA ASP A 44 21.82 8.81 -16.91
C ASP A 44 22.18 8.19 -15.54
N ASP A 45 23.33 7.54 -15.42
CA ASP A 45 23.78 6.95 -14.16
C ASP A 45 24.04 8.00 -13.06
N ALA A 46 24.50 9.20 -13.45
CA ALA A 46 24.68 10.33 -12.53
C ALA A 46 23.34 10.90 -12.05
N GLU A 47 22.34 10.99 -12.93
CA GLU A 47 20.97 11.34 -12.57
C GLU A 47 20.42 10.34 -11.55
N VAL A 48 20.52 9.03 -11.85
CA VAL A 48 20.10 7.95 -10.95
C VAL A 48 20.79 8.05 -9.59
N TYR A 49 22.11 8.30 -9.58
CA TYR A 49 22.85 8.48 -8.33
C TYR A 49 22.34 9.66 -7.51
N ASN A 50 22.13 10.82 -8.14
CA ASN A 50 21.61 12.01 -7.46
C ASN A 50 20.20 11.80 -6.93
N ASN A 51 19.34 11.13 -7.71
CA ASN A 51 17.99 10.78 -7.30
C ASN A 51 18.00 9.86 -6.08
N ILE A 52 18.80 8.78 -6.09
CA ILE A 52 18.95 7.89 -4.93
C ILE A 52 19.53 8.63 -3.72
N LYS A 53 20.53 9.50 -3.92
CA LYS A 53 21.15 10.24 -2.84
C LYS A 53 20.17 11.22 -2.16
N ASN A 54 19.30 11.85 -2.94
CA ASN A 54 18.32 12.83 -2.46
C ASN A 54 16.96 12.21 -2.11
N SER A 55 16.77 10.91 -2.38
CA SER A 55 15.57 10.16 -2.02
C SER A 55 15.44 9.87 -0.53
N ARG A 56 16.46 10.19 0.28
CA ARG A 56 16.39 10.16 1.75
C ARG A 56 17.16 11.33 2.35
N ALA A 57 16.70 11.82 3.50
CA ALA A 57 17.51 12.72 4.32
C ALA A 57 18.83 12.05 4.72
N LYS A 58 19.89 12.85 4.89
CA LYS A 58 21.16 12.33 5.40
C LYS A 58 20.94 11.84 6.82
N SER A 59 21.20 10.56 7.07
CA SER A 59 21.13 10.00 8.41
C SER A 59 22.09 10.73 9.34
N THR A 60 21.56 11.21 10.46
CA THR A 60 22.34 11.69 11.60
C THR A 60 23.15 10.56 12.22
N ASP A 61 24.17 10.89 13.03
CA ASP A 61 25.01 9.87 13.64
C ASP A 61 24.25 9.02 14.69
N GLU A 62 23.24 9.61 15.33
CA GLU A 62 22.33 8.92 16.26
C GLU A 62 21.43 7.92 15.53
N GLU A 63 20.85 8.30 14.39
CA GLU A 63 20.05 7.39 13.56
C GLU A 63 20.88 6.21 13.04
N LYS A 64 22.14 6.44 12.64
CA LYS A 64 23.05 5.34 12.24
C LYS A 64 23.31 4.37 13.39
N LYS A 65 23.46 4.88 14.62
CA LYS A 65 23.65 4.05 15.82
C LYS A 65 22.41 3.20 16.09
N ASN A 66 21.23 3.83 16.04
CA ASN A 66 19.95 3.14 16.25
C ASN A 66 19.70 2.07 15.19
N ILE A 67 20.02 2.34 13.91
CA ILE A 67 19.93 1.34 12.83
C ILE A 67 20.84 0.14 13.14
N LYS A 68 22.06 0.39 13.57
CA LYS A 68 23.02 -0.67 13.89
C LYS A 68 22.56 -1.53 15.06
N GLU A 69 22.10 -0.89 16.15
CA GLU A 69 21.54 -1.59 17.31
C GLU A 69 20.30 -2.42 16.92
N TRP A 70 19.44 -1.90 16.04
CA TRP A 70 18.29 -2.63 15.52
C TRP A 70 18.71 -3.84 14.68
N GLU A 71 19.70 -3.70 13.80
CA GLU A 71 20.22 -4.81 12.98
C GLU A 71 20.94 -5.88 13.82
N GLU A 72 21.60 -5.50 14.92
CA GLU A 72 22.18 -6.45 15.89
C GLU A 72 21.10 -7.27 16.61
N LEU A 73 19.94 -6.66 16.89
CA LEU A 73 18.79 -7.34 17.51
C LEU A 73 17.97 -8.19 16.53
N HIS A 74 18.07 -7.94 15.22
CA HIS A 74 17.29 -8.62 14.16
C HIS A 74 18.23 -9.25 13.11
N PRO A 75 18.94 -10.35 13.45
CA PRO A 75 19.90 -10.97 12.55
C PRO A 75 19.23 -11.49 11.28
N GLY A 76 19.68 -11.00 10.12
CA GLY A 76 19.14 -11.37 8.81
C GLY A 76 18.13 -10.36 8.24
N GLU A 77 17.68 -9.41 9.06
CA GLU A 77 16.82 -8.31 8.63
C GLU A 77 17.63 -7.02 8.44
N LYS A 78 17.11 -6.12 7.60
CA LYS A 78 17.67 -4.78 7.40
C LYS A 78 16.70 -3.77 7.94
N ALA A 79 17.22 -2.77 8.67
CA ALA A 79 16.38 -1.73 9.22
C ALA A 79 15.58 -1.04 8.09
N PRO A 80 14.31 -0.69 8.33
CA PRO A 80 13.48 -0.06 7.32
C PRO A 80 14.12 1.27 6.88
N ARG A 81 14.23 1.45 5.56
CA ARG A 81 14.80 2.65 4.98
C ARG A 81 13.74 3.75 4.92
N ASN A 82 14.04 4.91 5.48
CA ASN A 82 13.17 6.09 5.41
C ASN A 82 13.31 6.79 4.04
N TRP A 83 12.60 6.27 3.03
CA TRP A 83 12.57 6.86 1.68
C TRP A 83 11.58 8.04 1.64
N ASN A 84 12.04 9.22 1.21
CA ASN A 84 11.20 10.36 0.84
C ASN A 84 10.90 10.37 -0.67
N ILE A 85 10.35 9.27 -1.18
CA ILE A 85 9.93 9.18 -2.60
C ILE A 85 8.42 9.41 -2.67
N SER A 86 7.96 10.19 -3.65
CA SER A 86 6.52 10.35 -3.90
C SER A 86 5.92 9.05 -4.44
N ILE A 87 4.64 8.82 -4.18
CA ILE A 87 3.93 7.63 -4.65
C ILE A 87 3.98 7.50 -6.19
N ASP A 88 3.82 8.62 -6.91
CA ASP A 88 3.85 8.64 -8.38
C ASP A 88 5.21 8.20 -8.94
N ALA A 89 6.30 8.57 -8.27
CA ALA A 89 7.65 8.19 -8.68
C ALA A 89 7.95 6.69 -8.45
N ALA A 90 7.23 6.04 -7.53
CA ALA A 90 7.30 4.60 -7.34
C ALA A 90 6.53 3.82 -8.42
N ILE A 91 5.52 4.43 -9.03
CA ILE A 91 4.65 3.82 -10.04
C ILE A 91 5.24 3.98 -11.45
N ASP A 92 5.78 5.15 -11.79
CA ASP A 92 6.23 5.51 -13.16
C ASP A 92 7.68 5.13 -13.50
N GLY A 93 8.39 4.43 -12.61
CA GLY A 93 9.75 3.98 -12.88
C GLY A 93 9.76 2.89 -13.96
N GLU A 94 10.04 3.23 -15.22
CA GLU A 94 10.16 2.32 -16.36
C GLU A 94 10.91 1.02 -15.97
N GLY A 95 10.15 -0.05 -15.67
CA GLY A 95 10.60 -1.27 -14.97
C GLY A 95 9.83 -1.66 -13.69
N SER A 96 8.72 -0.98 -13.35
CA SER A 96 8.01 -1.01 -12.07
C SER A 96 6.91 -2.07 -11.91
N ALA A 97 7.01 -3.25 -12.51
CA ALA A 97 6.02 -4.31 -12.24
C ALA A 97 6.38 -5.23 -11.06
N GLN A 98 7.64 -5.27 -10.61
CA GLN A 98 8.10 -6.34 -9.68
C GLN A 98 8.51 -5.91 -8.28
N ASP A 99 8.77 -4.62 -8.01
CA ASP A 99 9.07 -4.18 -6.63
C ASP A 99 7.77 -3.70 -5.97
N LYS A 100 6.84 -4.64 -5.79
CA LYS A 100 5.61 -4.40 -5.04
C LYS A 100 6.04 -4.05 -3.63
N SER A 101 5.95 -2.77 -3.26
CA SER A 101 6.03 -2.38 -1.86
C SER A 101 5.08 -3.29 -1.09
N LYS A 102 5.59 -4.06 -0.13
CA LYS A 102 4.78 -4.99 0.68
C LYS A 102 3.60 -4.26 1.33
N VAL A 103 3.76 -2.95 1.59
CA VAL A 103 2.72 -2.05 2.07
C VAL A 103 1.63 -1.79 1.02
N LEU A 104 2.02 -1.59 -0.25
CA LEU A 104 1.05 -1.47 -1.36
C LEU A 104 0.35 -2.79 -1.64
N GLU A 105 1.08 -3.90 -1.58
CA GLU A 105 0.49 -5.23 -1.73
C GLU A 105 -0.51 -5.54 -0.62
N SER A 106 -0.14 -5.27 0.65
CA SER A 106 -1.07 -5.42 1.76
C SER A 106 -2.27 -4.46 1.63
N ALA A 107 -2.05 -3.20 1.26
CA ALA A 107 -3.15 -2.25 1.07
C ALA A 107 -4.08 -2.68 -0.07
N TYR A 108 -3.52 -3.18 -1.18
CA TYR A 108 -4.30 -3.69 -2.31
C TYR A 108 -5.14 -4.89 -1.88
N TYR A 109 -4.55 -5.89 -1.22
CA TYR A 109 -5.30 -7.04 -0.73
C TYR A 109 -6.24 -6.69 0.44
N SER A 110 -6.00 -5.65 1.24
CA SER A 110 -6.95 -5.20 2.25
C SER A 110 -8.13 -4.41 1.66
N ILE A 111 -7.96 -3.80 0.48
CA ILE A 111 -9.02 -3.06 -0.23
C ILE A 111 -9.78 -3.97 -1.21
N HIS A 112 -9.10 -4.98 -1.75
CA HIS A 112 -9.59 -5.92 -2.77
C HIS A 112 -9.64 -7.35 -2.25
N GLU A 113 -9.60 -7.56 -0.93
CA GLU A 113 -10.11 -8.80 -0.36
C GLU A 113 -11.57 -8.81 -0.79
N GLU A 114 -11.91 -9.67 -1.75
CA GLU A 114 -13.30 -9.93 -2.09
C GLU A 114 -13.96 -10.33 -0.78
N GLU A 115 -14.68 -9.38 -0.17
CA GLU A 115 -15.52 -9.66 0.99
C GLU A 115 -16.36 -10.86 0.59
N SER A 116 -16.37 -11.90 1.43
CA SER A 116 -17.13 -13.10 1.10
C SER A 116 -18.57 -12.69 0.80
N LEU A 117 -19.25 -13.36 -0.14
CA LEU A 117 -20.63 -13.02 -0.51
C LEU A 117 -21.54 -12.90 0.71
N GLU A 118 -21.26 -13.67 1.78
CA GLU A 118 -21.96 -13.58 3.06
C GLU A 118 -21.72 -12.26 3.80
N LEU A 119 -20.51 -11.69 3.75
CA LEU A 119 -20.19 -10.38 4.34
C LEU A 119 -20.87 -9.25 3.57
N GLU A 120 -20.87 -9.31 2.24
CA GLU A 120 -21.58 -8.32 1.41
C GLU A 120 -23.09 -8.34 1.72
N ILE A 121 -23.69 -9.55 1.78
CA ILE A 121 -25.08 -9.75 2.18
C ILE A 121 -25.34 -9.20 3.59
N LEU A 122 -24.41 -9.42 4.54
CA LEU A 122 -24.51 -8.90 5.89
C LEU A 122 -24.51 -7.38 5.91
N HIS A 123 -23.59 -6.73 5.19
CA HIS A 123 -23.50 -5.28 5.09
C HIS A 123 -24.79 -4.68 4.56
N ASP A 124 -25.32 -5.24 3.46
CA ASP A 124 -26.61 -4.83 2.91
C ASP A 124 -27.73 -4.95 3.96
N ILE A 125 -27.82 -6.06 4.70
CA ILE A 125 -28.87 -6.22 5.71
C ILE A 125 -28.67 -5.22 6.86
N ILE A 126 -27.43 -4.98 7.29
CA ILE A 126 -27.15 -4.01 8.35
C ILE A 126 -27.58 -2.59 7.91
N THR A 127 -27.36 -2.21 6.64
CA THR A 127 -27.84 -0.89 6.15
C THR A 127 -29.36 -0.74 6.23
N THR A 128 -30.13 -1.83 6.21
CA THR A 128 -31.60 -1.79 6.38
C THR A 128 -32.07 -1.65 7.83
N LEU A 129 -31.18 -1.85 8.82
CA LEU A 129 -31.48 -1.63 10.24
C LEU A 129 -31.55 -0.12 10.56
N SER A 130 -32.22 0.23 11.67
CA SER A 130 -32.21 1.60 12.19
C SER A 130 -30.83 1.99 12.74
N ASP A 131 -30.48 3.28 12.65
CA ASP A 131 -29.24 3.86 13.19
C ASP A 131 -28.95 3.44 14.65
N GLU A 132 -29.99 3.40 15.52
CA GLU A 132 -29.83 2.94 16.91
C GLU A 132 -29.42 1.47 17.00
N GLN A 133 -29.94 0.63 16.11
CA GLN A 133 -29.65 -0.80 16.05
C GLN A 133 -28.27 -1.07 15.46
N GLN A 134 -27.89 -0.32 14.42
CA GLN A 134 -26.54 -0.37 13.83
C GLN A 134 -25.48 0.05 14.86
N LEU A 135 -25.73 1.13 15.61
CA LEU A 135 -24.82 1.58 16.66
C LEU A 135 -24.65 0.54 17.76
N LEU A 136 -25.75 -0.09 18.19
CA LEU A 136 -25.70 -1.18 19.18
C LEU A 136 -24.92 -2.39 18.66
N TYR A 137 -25.13 -2.76 17.39
CA TYR A 137 -24.39 -3.84 16.73
C TYR A 137 -22.89 -3.53 16.67
N LYS A 138 -22.51 -2.32 16.25
CA LYS A 138 -21.12 -1.86 16.20
C LYS A 138 -20.44 -1.92 17.56
N LYS A 139 -21.08 -1.38 18.61
CA LYS A 139 -20.54 -1.40 19.97
C LYS A 139 -20.24 -2.84 20.47
N ILE A 140 -21.13 -3.77 20.18
CA ILE A 140 -21.00 -5.15 20.69
C ILE A 140 -20.04 -5.99 19.84
N ILE A 141 -20.18 -5.96 18.52
CA ILE A 141 -19.47 -6.88 17.62
C ILE A 141 -18.12 -6.32 17.17
N LEU A 142 -18.05 -5.02 16.83
CA LEU A 142 -16.81 -4.41 16.33
C LEU A 142 -15.94 -3.87 17.47
N GLU A 143 -16.56 -3.26 18.48
CA GLU A 143 -15.83 -2.63 19.60
C GLU A 143 -15.71 -3.53 20.84
N GLY A 144 -16.43 -4.66 20.89
CA GLY A 144 -16.30 -5.67 21.94
C GLY A 144 -16.88 -5.29 23.30
N TYR A 145 -17.75 -4.27 23.38
CA TYR A 145 -18.37 -3.86 24.64
C TYR A 145 -19.32 -4.93 25.20
N SER A 146 -19.29 -5.09 26.52
CA SER A 146 -20.23 -5.98 27.20
C SER A 146 -21.62 -5.37 27.32
N ASN A 147 -22.65 -6.23 27.35
CA ASN A 147 -24.04 -5.78 27.57
C ASN A 147 -24.21 -5.01 28.90
N THR A 148 -23.37 -5.29 29.90
CA THR A 148 -23.35 -4.59 31.19
C THR A 148 -22.83 -3.17 31.09
N GLU A 149 -21.79 -2.94 30.29
CA GLU A 149 -21.22 -1.60 30.08
C GLU A 149 -22.17 -0.71 29.28
N ILE A 150 -22.79 -1.26 28.23
CA ILE A 150 -23.77 -0.55 27.41
C ILE A 150 -25.02 -0.22 28.21
N ALA A 151 -25.51 -1.17 29.00
CA ALA A 151 -26.65 -0.95 29.91
C ALA A 151 -26.37 0.19 30.89
N LYS A 152 -25.16 0.25 31.47
CA LYS A 152 -24.74 1.32 32.38
C LYS A 152 -24.62 2.67 31.66
N ALA A 153 -24.07 2.69 30.45
CA ALA A 153 -23.89 3.91 29.65
C ALA A 153 -25.22 4.50 29.17
N GLU A 154 -26.16 3.66 28.74
CA GLU A 154 -27.48 4.09 28.25
C GLU A 154 -28.52 4.21 29.38
N GLY A 155 -28.20 3.79 30.61
CA GLY A 155 -29.11 3.81 31.74
C GLY A 155 -30.28 2.81 31.63
N VAL A 156 -30.11 1.74 30.85
CA VAL A 156 -31.15 0.72 30.58
C VAL A 156 -30.79 -0.59 31.28
N SER A 157 -31.76 -1.47 31.53
CA SER A 157 -31.48 -2.81 32.06
C SER A 157 -30.68 -3.66 31.07
N VAL A 158 -29.80 -4.53 31.58
CA VAL A 158 -29.03 -5.51 30.79
C VAL A 158 -29.96 -6.38 29.93
N THR A 159 -31.11 -6.76 30.50
CA THR A 159 -32.14 -7.56 29.80
C THR A 159 -32.78 -6.83 28.62
N ALA A 160 -32.88 -5.50 28.65
CA ALA A 160 -33.39 -4.72 27.53
C ALA A 160 -32.38 -4.69 26.38
N VAL A 161 -31.09 -4.51 26.68
CA VAL A 161 -30.00 -4.58 25.68
C VAL A 161 -29.97 -5.95 25.01
N SER A 162 -30.04 -7.04 25.78
CA SER A 162 -30.11 -8.40 25.24
C SER A 162 -31.35 -8.63 24.36
N LYS A 163 -32.52 -8.07 24.73
CA LYS A 163 -33.74 -8.14 23.90
C LYS A 163 -33.59 -7.37 22.59
N ARG A 164 -32.99 -6.17 22.62
CA ARG A 164 -32.71 -5.38 21.41
C ARG A 164 -31.76 -6.14 20.49
N MET A 165 -30.69 -6.71 21.03
CA MET A 165 -29.73 -7.51 20.26
C MET A 165 -30.36 -8.75 19.64
N LYS A 166 -31.23 -9.45 20.38
CA LYS A 166 -31.98 -10.60 19.83
C LYS A 166 -32.82 -10.21 18.61
N ARG A 167 -33.47 -9.05 18.63
CA ARG A 167 -34.24 -8.54 17.48
C ARG A 167 -33.36 -8.26 16.27
N ILE A 168 -32.15 -7.71 16.49
CA ILE A 168 -31.16 -7.47 15.43
C ILE A 168 -30.75 -8.80 14.81
N TYR A 169 -30.39 -9.81 15.61
CA TYR A 169 -30.05 -11.14 15.10
C TYR A 169 -31.19 -11.80 14.32
N GLU A 170 -32.44 -11.69 14.79
CA GLU A 170 -33.59 -12.20 14.05
C GLU A 170 -33.79 -11.47 12.72
N HIS A 171 -33.55 -10.16 12.66
CA HIS A 171 -33.62 -9.39 11.43
C HIS A 171 -32.55 -9.83 10.43
N ILE A 172 -31.29 -9.94 10.90
CA ILE A 172 -30.17 -10.43 10.11
C ILE A 172 -30.46 -11.83 9.56
N LYS A 173 -30.90 -12.75 10.43
CA LYS A 173 -31.25 -14.13 10.04
C LYS A 173 -32.33 -14.17 8.96
N ARG A 174 -33.38 -13.34 9.08
CA ARG A 174 -34.45 -13.24 8.06
C ARG A 174 -33.93 -12.64 6.75
N GLY A 175 -33.04 -11.65 6.82
CA GLY A 175 -32.40 -11.05 5.65
C GLY A 175 -31.58 -12.08 4.87
N PHE A 176 -30.76 -12.87 5.58
CA PHE A 176 -30.00 -13.96 4.98
C PHE A 176 -30.91 -15.01 4.32
N GLN A 177 -31.97 -15.44 5.01
CA GLN A 177 -32.92 -16.41 4.46
C GLN A 177 -33.62 -15.91 3.18
N LYS A 178 -33.85 -14.60 3.05
CA LYS A 178 -34.47 -14.02 1.85
C LYS A 178 -33.52 -13.86 0.67
N LYS A 179 -32.25 -13.58 0.92
CA LYS A 179 -31.24 -13.36 -0.13
C LYS A 179 -30.57 -14.65 -0.61
N LEU A 180 -30.61 -15.71 0.20
CA LEU A 180 -30.05 -17.02 -0.12
C LEU A 180 -31.10 -18.05 -0.63
N SER A 181 -32.38 -17.67 -0.66
CA SER A 181 -33.49 -18.46 -1.20
C SER A 181 -33.86 -18.00 -2.60
#